data_AF-K9H0P9-F1
#
_entry.id   AF-K9H0P9-F1
#
_cell.length_a   1.000
_cell.length_b   1.000
_cell.length_c   1.000
_cell.angle_alpha   90.00
_cell.angle_beta   90.00
_cell.angle_gamma   90.00
#
_symmetry.space_group_name_H-M   'P 1'
#
loop_
_entity.id
_entity.type
_entity.pdbx_description
1 polymer ?
#
loop_
_entity_poly.entity_id
_entity_poly.type
_entity_poly.pdbx_seq_one_letter_code
_entity_poly.pdbx_strand_id
1 'polypeptide(L)'
;MKDLAAATTGTLRRAADAVRAHPRLTRWLLAGPGALAGSVLLMAAMPVWLPAGQAGVNHLVWPLVLAPLLWALVFLYTIVEENLVRGVAVIGGASAVNAVLIGGFMAFG
;
A
#
# COMPACT_ATOMS: atom_id res chain seq x y z
N MET A 1 -13.71 -26.08 -6.06
CA MET A 1 -13.79 -24.61 -6.29
C MET A 1 -14.81 -23.90 -5.40
N LYS A 2 -16.03 -24.42 -5.20
CA LYS A 2 -17.04 -23.80 -4.31
C LYS A 2 -16.60 -23.67 -2.85
N ASP A 3 -15.91 -24.67 -2.31
CA ASP A 3 -15.48 -24.67 -0.90
C ASP A 3 -14.37 -23.65 -0.62
N LEU A 4 -13.51 -23.41 -1.62
CA LEU A 4 -12.45 -22.40 -1.55
C LEU A 4 -13.05 -20.98 -1.48
N ALA A 5 -14.03 -20.69 -2.33
CA ALA A 5 -14.72 -19.40 -2.35
C ALA A 5 -15.49 -19.12 -1.05
N ALA A 6 -16.13 -20.15 -0.48
CA ALA A 6 -16.82 -20.04 0.80
C ALA A 6 -15.84 -19.76 1.95
N ALA A 7 -14.69 -20.45 1.98
CA ALA A 7 -13.65 -20.23 2.97
C ALA A 7 -13.04 -18.81 2.88
N THR A 8 -12.73 -18.33 1.67
CA THR A 8 -12.23 -16.96 1.45
C THR A 8 -13.23 -15.91 1.92
N THR A 9 -14.51 -16.09 1.61
CA THR A 9 -15.58 -15.17 2.03
C THR A 9 -15.68 -15.11 3.56
N GLY A 10 -15.56 -16.25 4.25
CA GLY A 10 -15.52 -16.31 5.71
C GLY A 10 -14.34 -15.55 6.31
N THR A 11 -13.14 -15.71 5.74
CA THR A 11 -11.93 -15.01 6.21
C THR A 11 -12.00 -13.51 5.99
N LEU A 12 -12.47 -13.07 4.81
CA LEU A 12 -12.65 -11.64 4.49
C LEU A 12 -13.66 -10.98 5.44
N ARG A 13 -14.74 -11.68 5.77
CA ARG A 13 -15.75 -11.20 6.71
C ARG A 13 -15.19 -11.04 8.13
N ARG A 14 -14.45 -12.03 8.63
CA ARG A 14 -13.78 -11.94 9.94
C ARG A 14 -12.77 -10.78 10.00
N ALA A 15 -12.01 -10.57 8.92
CA ALA A 15 -11.09 -9.45 8.83
C ALA A 15 -11.83 -8.10 8.85
N ALA A 16 -12.94 -7.98 8.12
CA ALA A 16 -13.78 -6.80 8.13
C ALA A 16 -14.40 -6.53 9.52
N ASP A 17 -14.83 -7.58 10.23
CA ASP A 17 -15.38 -7.47 11.58
C ASP A 17 -14.31 -7.03 12.59
N ALA A 18 -13.08 -7.56 12.47
CA ALA A 18 -11.94 -7.15 13.30
C ALA A 18 -11.56 -5.68 13.11
N VAL A 19 -11.61 -5.18 11.86
CA VAL A 19 -11.39 -3.76 11.53
C VAL A 19 -12.49 -2.88 12.14
N ARG A 20 -13.75 -3.32 12.09
CA ARG A 20 -14.87 -2.59 12.68
C ARG A 20 -14.86 -2.60 14.20
N ALA A 21 -14.27 -3.62 14.83
CA ALA A 21 -14.19 -3.73 16.28
C ALA A 21 -13.26 -2.67 16.91
N HIS A 22 -12.23 -2.19 16.20
CA HIS A 22 -11.23 -1.26 16.74
C HIS A 22 -11.00 -0.02 15.86
N PRO A 23 -12.03 0.81 15.61
CA PRO A 23 -11.98 1.82 14.56
C PRO A 23 -10.91 2.91 14.80
N ARG A 24 -10.66 3.27 16.07
CA ARG A 24 -9.64 4.28 16.41
C ARG A 24 -8.22 3.76 16.19
N LEU A 25 -7.95 2.51 16.62
CA LEU A 25 -6.66 1.87 16.43
C LEU A 25 -6.36 1.66 14.95
N THR A 26 -7.34 1.18 14.18
CA THR A 26 -7.18 0.96 12.75
C THR A 26 -6.90 2.27 12.00
N ARG A 27 -7.61 3.36 12.33
CA ARG A 27 -7.32 4.68 11.76
C ARG A 27 -5.92 5.18 12.12
N TRP A 28 -5.51 5.04 13.37
CA TRP A 28 -4.17 5.45 13.80
C TRP A 28 -3.07 4.65 13.11
N LEU A 29 -3.24 3.33 12.96
CA LEU A 29 -2.30 2.46 12.24
C LEU A 29 -2.25 2.77 10.74
N LEU A 30 -3.38 3.03 10.10
CA LEU A 30 -3.45 3.39 8.68
C LEU A 30 -2.82 4.76 8.43
N ALA A 31 -3.16 5.76 9.23
CA ALA A 31 -2.67 7.13 9.05
C ALA A 31 -1.19 7.29 9.45
N GLY A 32 -0.72 6.58 10.48
CA GLY A 32 0.67 6.68 10.91
C GLY A 32 1.57 5.68 10.18
N PRO A 33 1.86 4.52 10.78
CA PRO A 33 2.80 3.53 10.22
C PRO A 33 2.42 3.02 8.82
N GLY A 34 1.12 2.82 8.56
CA GLY A 34 0.62 2.27 7.30
C GLY A 34 0.87 3.19 6.11
N ALA A 35 0.57 4.49 6.26
CA ALA A 35 0.84 5.49 5.22
C ALA A 35 2.34 5.61 4.92
N LEU A 36 3.17 5.59 5.97
CA LEU A 36 4.64 5.59 5.85
C LEU A 36 5.14 4.36 5.10
N ALA A 37 4.75 3.16 5.52
CA ALA A 37 5.14 1.91 4.87
C ALA A 37 4.68 1.88 3.40
N GLY A 38 3.44 2.30 3.12
CA GLY A 38 2.90 2.39 1.77
C GLY A 38 3.71 3.33 0.87
N SER A 39 4.07 4.52 1.38
CA SER A 39 4.90 5.47 0.62
C SER A 39 6.31 4.93 0.34
N VAL A 40 6.95 4.26 1.31
CA VAL A 40 8.27 3.66 1.15
C VAL A 40 8.24 2.52 0.12
N LEU A 41 7.21 1.67 0.16
CA LEU A 41 7.02 0.61 -0.84
C LEU A 41 6.82 1.18 -2.24
N LEU A 42 6.05 2.27 -2.37
CA LEU A 42 5.81 2.90 -3.67
C LEU A 42 7.09 3.57 -4.22
N MET A 43 7.91 4.18 -3.36
CA MET A 43 9.26 4.63 -3.74
C MET A 43 10.15 3.47 -4.18
N ALA A 44 10.13 2.35 -3.44
CA ALA A 44 10.94 1.19 -3.76
C ALA A 44 10.53 0.52 -5.07
N ALA A 45 9.27 0.70 -5.51
CA ALA A 45 8.78 0.24 -6.81
C ALA A 45 9.15 1.16 -7.99
N MET A 46 9.61 2.40 -7.73
CA MET A 46 9.94 3.36 -8.80
C MET A 46 10.99 2.90 -9.80
N PRO A 47 12.06 2.18 -9.43
CA PRO A 47 13.03 1.64 -10.38
C PRO A 47 12.39 0.69 -11.41
N VAL A 48 11.24 0.10 -11.10
CA VAL A 48 10.50 -0.78 -12.01
C VAL A 48 9.82 0.02 -13.12
N TRP A 49 9.40 1.26 -12.86
CA TRP A 49 8.56 2.04 -13.80
C TRP A 49 9.28 3.26 -14.38
N LEU A 50 10.39 3.72 -13.78
CA LEU A 50 11.21 4.80 -14.32
C LEU A 50 12.32 4.26 -15.25
N PRO A 51 12.53 4.89 -16.42
CA PRO A 51 13.65 4.55 -17.29
C PRO A 51 14.99 4.88 -16.61
N ALA A 52 16.01 4.05 -16.87
CA ALA A 52 17.37 4.29 -16.39
C ALA A 52 17.89 5.65 -16.91
N GLY A 53 18.41 6.47 -15.99
CA GLY A 53 19.00 7.76 -16.34
C GLY A 53 20.34 7.60 -17.07
N GLN A 54 20.67 8.52 -17.98
CA GLN A 54 21.85 8.48 -18.86
C GLN A 54 23.22 8.39 -18.14
N ALA A 55 23.27 8.61 -16.82
CA ALA A 55 24.52 8.65 -16.04
C ALA A 55 24.68 7.52 -15.01
N GLY A 56 23.79 6.52 -14.98
CA GLY A 56 23.81 5.45 -13.97
C GLY A 56 23.42 5.89 -12.55
N VAL A 57 23.25 7.20 -12.31
CA VAL A 57 22.63 7.77 -11.13
C VAL A 57 21.14 7.92 -11.41
N ASN A 58 20.35 7.00 -10.86
CA ASN A 58 18.90 7.06 -10.92
C ASN A 58 18.42 8.33 -10.20
N HIS A 59 17.97 9.34 -10.95
CA HIS A 59 16.79 10.16 -10.65
C HIS A 59 16.37 10.37 -9.18
N LEU A 60 17.30 10.65 -8.24
CA LEU A 60 17.05 10.71 -6.79
C LEU A 60 15.99 11.75 -6.39
N VAL A 61 15.83 12.79 -7.22
CA VAL A 61 14.81 13.82 -7.08
C VAL A 61 13.39 13.23 -7.10
N TRP A 62 13.13 12.24 -7.95
CA TRP A 62 11.79 11.66 -8.08
C TRP A 62 11.33 10.96 -6.81
N PRO A 63 12.10 10.01 -6.23
CA PRO A 63 11.78 9.48 -4.90
C PRO A 63 11.68 10.59 -3.85
N LEU A 64 12.63 11.53 -3.82
CA LEU A 64 12.66 12.55 -2.78
C LEU A 64 11.41 13.45 -2.77
N VAL A 65 10.89 13.81 -3.93
CA VAL A 65 9.66 14.62 -4.07
C VAL A 65 8.40 13.78 -3.95
N LEU A 66 8.39 12.57 -4.51
CA LEU A 66 7.22 11.71 -4.49
C LEU A 66 6.98 11.07 -3.12
N ALA A 67 8.02 10.84 -2.31
CA ALA A 67 7.89 10.32 -0.95
C ALA A 67 6.90 11.12 -0.08
N PRO A 68 7.11 12.44 0.14
CA PRO A 68 6.19 13.23 0.95
C PRO A 68 4.83 13.39 0.27
N LEU A 69 4.76 13.43 -1.07
CA LEU A 69 3.49 13.57 -1.79
C LEU A 69 2.63 12.31 -1.69
N LEU A 70 3.22 11.14 -1.88
CA LEU A 70 2.55 9.86 -1.76
C LEU A 70 2.15 9.59 -0.32
N TRP A 71 3.03 9.91 0.63
CA TRP A 71 2.70 9.86 2.05
C TRP A 71 1.52 10.78 2.37
N ALA A 72 1.58 12.05 1.95
CA ALA A 72 0.50 13.01 2.19
C ALA A 72 -0.81 12.58 1.54
N LEU A 73 -0.76 12.01 0.33
CA LEU A 73 -1.94 11.50 -0.36
C LEU A 73 -2.58 10.33 0.40
N VAL A 74 -1.79 9.33 0.80
CA VAL A 74 -2.27 8.16 1.55
C VAL A 74 -2.76 8.59 2.94
N PHE A 75 -2.02 9.47 3.61
CA PHE A 75 -2.39 10.05 4.90
C PHE A 75 -3.73 10.79 4.81
N LEU A 76 -3.88 11.70 3.85
CA LEU A 76 -5.11 12.46 3.66
C LEU A 76 -6.28 11.54 3.31
N TYR A 77 -6.04 10.55 2.45
CA TYR A 77 -7.03 9.52 2.13
C TYR A 77 -7.51 8.79 3.38
N THR A 78 -6.62 8.41 4.30
CA THR A 78 -7.02 7.74 5.55
C THR A 78 -7.86 8.60 6.48
N ILE A 79 -7.68 9.92 6.45
CA ILE A 79 -8.44 10.87 7.26
C ILE A 79 -9.84 11.10 6.67
N VAL A 80 -9.91 11.28 5.36
CA VAL A 80 -11.18 11.54 4.64
C VAL A 80 -12.03 10.27 4.54
N GLU A 81 -11.42 9.08 4.58
CA GLU A 81 -12.12 7.82 4.44
C GLU A 81 -13.04 7.51 5.65
N GLU A 82 -14.33 7.50 5.38
CA GLU A 82 -15.37 7.16 6.36
C GLU A 82 -15.51 5.64 6.55
N ASN A 83 -15.22 4.84 5.52
CA ASN A 83 -15.30 3.39 5.57
C ASN A 83 -13.93 2.77 5.81
N LEU A 84 -13.67 2.36 7.06
CA LEU A 84 -12.39 1.78 7.47
C LEU A 84 -12.03 0.50 6.70
N VAL A 85 -13.02 -0.34 6.38
CA VAL A 85 -12.77 -1.60 5.64
C VAL A 85 -12.29 -1.28 4.22
N ARG A 86 -12.88 -0.25 3.58
CA ARG A 86 -12.42 0.25 2.28
C ARG A 86 -11.02 0.85 2.38
N GLY A 87 -10.75 1.63 3.42
CA GLY A 87 -9.43 2.20 3.68
C GLY A 87 -8.34 1.13 3.80
N VAL A 88 -8.57 0.09 4.62
CA VAL A 88 -7.67 -1.07 4.76
C VAL A 88 -7.49 -1.80 3.44
N ALA A 89 -8.58 -2.05 2.70
CA ALA A 89 -8.51 -2.79 1.44
C ALA A 89 -7.70 -2.03 0.37
N VAL A 90 -7.90 -0.71 0.24
CA VAL A 90 -7.21 0.11 -0.76
C VAL A 90 -5.72 0.23 -0.42
N ILE A 91 -5.38 0.57 0.83
CA ILE A 91 -3.98 0.76 1.22
C ILE A 91 -3.23 -0.58 1.27
N GLY A 92 -3.86 -1.61 1.83
CA GLY A 92 -3.30 -2.96 1.87
C GLY A 92 -3.12 -3.53 0.46
N GLY A 93 -4.13 -3.37 -0.41
CA GLY A 93 -4.07 -3.80 -1.80
C GLY A 93 -2.98 -3.08 -2.60
N ALA A 94 -2.91 -1.74 -2.50
CA ALA A 94 -1.86 -0.96 -3.15
C ALA A 94 -0.46 -1.38 -2.67
N SER A 95 -0.29 -1.59 -1.35
CA SER A 95 0.99 -2.04 -0.77
C SER A 95 1.38 -3.43 -1.27
N ALA A 96 0.43 -4.36 -1.35
CA ALA A 96 0.67 -5.71 -1.85
C ALA A 96 1.06 -5.71 -3.35
N VAL A 97 0.39 -4.91 -4.17
CA VAL A 97 0.73 -4.74 -5.60
C VAL A 97 2.16 -4.22 -5.75
N ASN A 98 2.54 -3.19 -5.00
CA ASN A 98 3.90 -2.66 -5.04
C ASN A 98 4.94 -3.71 -4.59
N ALA A 99 4.66 -4.46 -3.52
CA ALA A 99 5.55 -5.52 -3.06
C ALA A 99 5.74 -6.63 -4.12
N VAL A 100 4.67 -7.03 -4.81
CA VAL A 100 4.73 -8.01 -5.91
C VAL A 100 5.56 -7.48 -7.09
N LEU A 101 5.39 -6.21 -7.46
CA LEU A 101 6.16 -5.59 -8.55
C LEU A 101 7.66 -5.53 -8.23
N ILE A 102 8.01 -5.16 -6.99
CA ILE A 102 9.41 -5.15 -6.52
C ILE A 102 9.98 -6.57 -6.54
N GLY A 103 9.25 -7.54 -5.98
CA GLY A 103 9.70 -8.94 -5.96
C GLY A 103 9.89 -9.52 -7.36
N GLY A 104 8.98 -9.22 -8.29
CA GLY A 104 9.09 -9.61 -9.69
C GLY A 104 10.31 -8.98 -10.38
N PHE A 105 10.53 -7.67 -10.17
CA PHE A 105 11.72 -7.00 -10.70
C PHE A 105 13.03 -7.59 -10.15
N MET A 106 13.11 -7.91 -8.86
CA MET A 106 14.29 -8.55 -8.28
C MET A 106 14.53 -9.97 -8.80
N ALA A 107 13.47 -10.68 -9.18
CA ALA A 107 13.57 -12.07 -9.64
C ALA A 107 13.90 -12.20 -11.14
N PHE A 108 13.55 -11.19 -11.95
CA PHE A 108 13.65 -11.26 -13.42
C PHE A 108 14.43 -10.09 -14.06
N GLY A 109 14.86 -9.10 -13.27
CA GLY A 109 15.60 -7.91 -13.70
C GLY A 109 17.11 -8.04 -13.63
#